data_AF-A0A5P2BAS0-F1
#
_entry.id   AF-A0A5P2BAS0-F1
#
_cell.length_a   1.000
_cell.length_b   1.000
_cell.length_c   1.000
_cell.angle_alpha   90.00
_cell.angle_beta   90.00
_cell.angle_gamma   90.00
#
_symmetry.space_group_name_H-M   'P 1'
#
loop_
_entity.id
_entity.type
_entity.pdbx_description
1 polymer ?
#
loop_
_entity_poly.entity_id
_entity_poly.type
_entity_poly.pdbx_seq_one_letter_code
_entity_poly.pdbx_strand_id
1 'polypeptide(L)'
;MTAPPSRTPTSTADQPHISRTWPHIKTPGGTVTDNLAAQSPSTSGDAEAAAEVVRRIWAQVLEVSPDSVDVHHSDFFEMGGYSLLALQAIGRILAEYGVDEVEAVEWEGELLNRLFENATPMTQAEFLAEKGCGTPSAANSTHV
;
A
#
# COMPACT_ATOMS: atom_id res chain seq x y z
N MET A 1 65.41 -15.57 -22.66
CA MET A 1 64.80 -16.43 -21.62
C MET A 1 64.30 -15.51 -20.51
N THR A 2 63.06 -15.44 -20.08
CA THR A 2 61.78 -16.05 -20.46
C THR A 2 60.73 -15.18 -19.74
N ALA A 3 59.72 -14.68 -20.46
CA ALA A 3 58.60 -13.97 -19.85
C ALA A 3 57.78 -14.90 -18.95
N PRO A 4 57.32 -14.47 -17.76
CA PRO A 4 56.32 -15.21 -17.00
C PRO A 4 54.89 -14.92 -17.52
N PRO A 5 53.97 -15.89 -17.36
CA PRO A 5 52.81 -16.04 -18.22
C PRO A 5 51.59 -15.19 -17.85
N SER A 6 50.86 -14.78 -18.89
CA SER A 6 49.47 -14.33 -18.86
C SER A 6 48.60 -15.31 -18.08
N ARG A 7 47.89 -14.83 -17.06
CA ARG A 7 46.80 -15.54 -16.42
C ARG A 7 45.53 -14.70 -16.57
N THR A 8 44.76 -15.07 -17.58
CA THR A 8 43.33 -14.75 -17.65
C THR A 8 42.60 -15.48 -16.52
N PRO A 9 41.60 -14.85 -15.89
CA PRO A 9 40.49 -15.58 -15.31
C PRO A 9 39.38 -15.70 -16.35
N THR A 10 39.27 -16.88 -16.96
CA THR A 10 38.02 -17.39 -17.53
C THR A 10 37.29 -18.16 -16.42
N SER A 11 36.13 -17.68 -15.98
CA SER A 11 35.09 -18.47 -15.28
C SER A 11 33.88 -17.55 -15.14
N THR A 12 32.90 -17.57 -16.05
CA THR A 12 31.79 -18.56 -16.11
C THR A 12 31.15 -18.77 -14.74
N ALA A 13 30.18 -17.91 -14.42
CA ALA A 13 28.97 -18.24 -13.67
C ALA A 13 28.02 -17.04 -13.69
N ASP A 14 27.02 -17.14 -14.56
CA ASP A 14 25.62 -16.91 -14.20
C ASP A 14 25.22 -15.53 -13.60
N GLN A 15 25.20 -14.51 -14.46
CA GLN A 15 24.31 -13.35 -14.26
C GLN A 15 23.14 -13.46 -15.26
N PRO A 16 21.88 -13.65 -14.82
CA PRO A 16 20.74 -13.42 -15.67
C PRO A 16 20.59 -11.90 -15.88
N HIS A 17 21.19 -11.42 -16.96
CA HIS A 17 20.84 -10.15 -17.57
C HIS A 17 19.45 -10.31 -18.18
N ILE A 18 18.40 -10.01 -17.42
CA ILE A 18 17.07 -9.87 -18.00
C ILE A 18 17.04 -8.58 -18.82
N SER A 19 17.44 -8.71 -20.08
CA SER A 19 17.22 -7.75 -21.14
C SER A 19 15.72 -7.44 -21.21
N ARG A 20 15.29 -6.32 -20.62
CA ARG A 20 13.95 -5.76 -20.91
C ARG A 20 13.98 -5.18 -22.32
N THR A 21 13.91 -6.06 -23.32
CA THR A 21 13.56 -5.68 -24.69
C THR A 21 12.07 -5.37 -24.70
N TRP A 22 11.74 -4.08 -24.57
CA TRP A 22 10.40 -3.58 -24.80
C TRP A 22 10.07 -3.74 -26.30
N PRO A 23 8.99 -4.43 -26.70
CA PRO A 23 8.61 -4.43 -28.10
C PRO A 23 7.95 -3.09 -28.45
N HIS A 24 8.62 -2.31 -29.31
CA HIS A 24 7.97 -1.22 -30.03
C HIS A 24 7.02 -1.79 -31.07
N ILE A 25 5.71 -1.58 -30.88
CA ILE A 25 4.70 -1.78 -31.93
C ILE A 25 3.91 -0.47 -32.08
N LYS A 26 4.08 0.19 -33.23
CA LYS A 26 3.13 1.16 -33.82
C LYS A 26 2.75 0.55 -35.18
N THR A 27 1.49 0.44 -35.60
CA THR A 27 0.51 1.43 -36.12
C THR A 27 -0.67 0.60 -36.70
N PRO A 28 -1.73 1.12 -37.37
CA PRO A 28 -2.55 2.33 -37.24
C PRO A 28 -4.07 2.02 -37.03
N GLY A 29 -4.84 3.06 -36.67
CA GLY A 29 -6.23 3.32 -37.06
C GLY A 29 -7.24 2.15 -37.12
N GLY A 30 -8.06 2.02 -36.08
CA GLY A 30 -9.30 1.24 -36.08
C GLY A 30 -10.36 1.96 -35.25
N THR A 31 -11.53 2.14 -35.85
CA THR A 31 -12.72 2.87 -35.40
C THR A 31 -13.05 2.66 -33.91
N VAL A 32 -13.23 3.76 -33.17
CA VAL A 32 -13.93 3.76 -31.87
C VAL A 32 -15.37 3.34 -32.14
N THR A 33 -15.63 2.05 -32.00
CA THR A 33 -16.99 1.52 -31.86
C THR A 33 -17.04 0.69 -30.59
N ASP A 34 -17.92 1.15 -29.72
CA ASP A 34 -18.74 0.36 -28.80
C ASP A 34 -18.02 -0.38 -27.66
N ASN A 35 -18.14 0.22 -26.48
CA ASN A 35 -18.43 -0.44 -25.19
C ASN A 35 -17.95 -1.90 -25.04
N LEU A 36 -16.71 -2.07 -24.58
CA LEU A 36 -16.29 -3.29 -23.91
C LEU A 36 -16.37 -3.10 -22.39
N ALA A 37 -17.56 -3.39 -21.88
CA ALA A 37 -17.85 -4.15 -20.67
C ALA A 37 -16.94 -3.97 -19.43
N ALA A 38 -17.54 -3.39 -18.39
CA ALA A 38 -17.44 -3.86 -17.01
C ALA A 38 -16.03 -4.14 -16.46
N GLN A 39 -15.24 -3.07 -16.27
CA GLN A 39 -14.32 -3.08 -15.14
C GLN A 39 -15.21 -3.02 -13.90
N SER A 40 -15.37 -4.11 -13.13
CA SER A 40 -16.05 -4.05 -11.84
C SER A 40 -15.28 -3.08 -10.93
N PRO A 41 -15.81 -1.88 -10.59
CA PRO A 41 -15.08 -0.88 -9.82
C PRO A 41 -15.23 -1.09 -8.30
N SER A 42 -15.58 -2.30 -7.85
CA SER A 42 -15.87 -2.55 -6.43
C SER A 42 -14.70 -2.19 -5.51
N THR A 43 -13.45 -2.46 -5.93
CA THR A 43 -12.25 -2.26 -5.11
C THR A 43 -11.93 -0.79 -4.81
N SER A 44 -12.27 0.14 -5.71
CA SER A 44 -12.00 1.57 -5.49
C SER A 44 -12.91 2.17 -4.43
N GLY A 45 -14.17 1.71 -4.35
CA GLY A 45 -15.11 2.15 -3.31
C GLY A 45 -14.75 1.59 -1.94
N ASP A 46 -14.32 0.33 -1.89
CA ASP A 46 -13.88 -0.34 -0.66
C ASP A 46 -12.61 0.32 -0.08
N ALA A 47 -11.65 0.66 -0.94
CA ALA A 47 -10.43 1.37 -0.53
C ALA A 47 -10.72 2.79 -0.03
N GLU A 48 -11.62 3.53 -0.68
CA GLU A 48 -12.00 4.87 -0.24
C GLU A 48 -12.70 4.84 1.14
N ALA A 49 -13.60 3.87 1.34
CA ALA A 49 -14.26 3.66 2.63
C ALA A 49 -13.26 3.29 3.72
N ALA A 50 -12.28 2.44 3.41
CA ALA A 50 -11.21 2.10 4.33
C ALA A 50 -10.29 3.30 4.63
N ALA A 51 -9.99 4.14 3.64
CA ALA A 51 -9.16 5.33 3.79
C ALA A 51 -9.80 6.35 4.74
N GLU A 52 -11.12 6.48 4.70
CA GLU A 52 -11.86 7.33 5.63
C GLU A 52 -11.75 6.84 7.09
N VAL A 53 -11.74 5.53 7.31
CA VAL A 53 -11.52 4.94 8.63
C VAL A 53 -10.10 5.23 9.11
N VAL A 54 -9.11 5.00 8.27
CA VAL A 54 -7.70 5.27 8.56
C VAL A 54 -7.50 6.76 8.88
N ARG A 55 -8.08 7.67 8.07
CA ARG A 55 -8.08 9.12 8.28
C ARG A 55 -8.55 9.50 9.68
N ARG A 56 -9.70 8.95 10.10
CA ARG A 56 -10.27 9.21 11.43
C ARG A 56 -9.34 8.74 12.55
N ILE A 57 -8.78 7.54 12.41
CA ILE A 57 -7.88 6.97 13.42
C ILE A 57 -6.59 7.78 13.52
N TRP A 58 -6.03 8.19 12.39
CA TRP A 58 -4.85 9.05 12.35
C TRP A 58 -5.10 10.40 13.01
N ALA A 59 -6.23 11.04 12.69
CA ALA A 59 -6.63 12.29 13.32
C ALA A 59 -6.72 12.17 14.85
N GLN A 60 -7.28 11.07 15.35
CA GLN A 60 -7.35 10.81 16.79
C GLN A 60 -5.99 10.58 17.45
N VAL A 61 -5.07 9.90 16.76
CA VAL A 61 -3.74 9.55 17.30
C VAL A 61 -2.78 10.73 17.23
N LEU A 62 -2.88 11.54 16.19
CA LEU A 62 -2.09 12.76 15.99
C LEU A 62 -2.70 13.98 16.70
N GLU A 63 -3.87 13.83 17.31
CA GLU A 63 -4.62 14.90 18.00
C GLU A 63 -4.94 16.10 17.09
N VAL A 64 -5.29 15.82 15.82
CA VAL A 64 -5.65 16.82 14.80
C VAL A 64 -7.09 16.65 14.32
N SER A 65 -7.61 17.64 13.58
CA SER A 65 -8.93 17.51 12.94
C SER A 65 -8.86 16.51 11.78
N PRO A 66 -9.87 15.63 11.59
CA PRO A 66 -9.94 14.75 10.42
C PRO A 66 -9.99 15.51 9.09
N ASP A 67 -10.47 16.76 9.09
CA ASP A 67 -10.47 17.62 7.89
C ASP A 67 -9.07 18.10 7.49
N SER A 68 -8.08 17.97 8.38
CA SER A 68 -6.67 18.31 8.10
C SER A 68 -5.87 17.13 7.55
N VAL A 69 -6.45 15.93 7.51
CA VAL A 69 -5.81 14.72 7.01
C VAL A 69 -6.40 14.38 5.65
N ASP A 70 -5.64 14.61 4.58
CA ASP A 70 -5.97 14.20 3.22
C ASP A 70 -5.61 12.72 3.01
N VAL A 71 -6.55 11.94 2.47
CA VAL A 71 -6.37 10.49 2.31
C VAL A 71 -5.27 10.12 1.31
N HIS A 72 -4.96 10.97 0.34
CA HIS A 72 -4.01 10.70 -0.73
C HIS A 72 -2.67 11.42 -0.55
N HIS A 73 -2.65 12.52 0.22
CA HIS A 73 -1.51 13.43 0.24
C HIS A 73 -0.96 13.74 1.63
N SER A 74 -1.69 13.45 2.71
CA SER A 74 -1.17 13.69 4.05
C SER A 74 -0.19 12.60 4.47
N ASP A 75 1.06 13.00 4.69
CA ASP A 75 2.12 12.15 5.22
C ASP A 75 2.04 12.07 6.76
N PHE A 76 1.96 10.85 7.30
CA PHE A 76 1.86 10.60 8.74
C PHE A 76 2.98 11.25 9.56
N PHE A 77 4.21 11.18 9.06
CA PHE A 77 5.40 11.67 9.77
C PHE A 77 5.53 13.19 9.65
N GLU A 78 5.15 13.78 8.51
CA GLU A 78 5.10 15.24 8.35
C GLU A 78 4.03 15.89 9.26
N MET A 79 2.95 15.17 9.55
CA MET A 79 1.92 15.60 10.51
C MET A 79 2.36 15.50 11.99
N GLY A 80 3.60 15.10 12.26
CA GLY A 80 4.13 14.94 13.62
C GLY A 80 4.04 13.50 14.16
N GLY A 81 3.70 12.53 13.30
CA GLY A 81 3.71 11.11 13.63
C GLY A 81 5.11 10.57 13.91
N TYR A 82 5.18 9.59 14.80
CA TYR A 82 6.40 8.84 15.13
C TYR A 82 6.07 7.37 15.38
N SER A 83 7.10 6.53 15.50
CA SER A 83 6.96 5.07 15.53
C SER A 83 5.95 4.54 16.56
N LEU A 84 5.89 5.16 17.74
CA LEU A 84 4.91 4.77 18.77
C LEU A 84 3.48 5.15 18.38
N LEU A 85 3.27 6.34 17.79
CA LEU A 85 1.95 6.73 17.28
C LEU A 85 1.54 5.85 16.08
N ALA A 86 2.49 5.51 15.20
CA ALA A 86 2.24 4.60 14.08
C ALA A 86 1.71 3.24 14.58
N LEU A 87 2.38 2.66 15.58
CA LEU A 87 1.96 1.39 16.18
C LEU A 87 0.59 1.52 16.86
N GLN A 88 0.32 2.63 17.56
CA GLN A 88 -0.98 2.89 18.16
C GLN A 88 -2.11 3.05 17.12
N ALA A 89 -1.84 3.74 16.01
CA ALA A 89 -2.79 3.89 14.92
C ALA A 89 -3.13 2.53 14.29
N ILE A 90 -2.11 1.71 14.02
CA ILE A 90 -2.29 0.37 13.44
C ILE A 90 -3.05 -0.54 14.40
N GLY A 91 -2.73 -0.54 15.70
CA GLY A 91 -3.50 -1.30 16.69
C GLY A 91 -4.99 -0.92 16.73
N ARG A 92 -5.31 0.37 16.57
CA ARG A 92 -6.71 0.84 16.46
C ARG A 92 -7.37 0.42 15.15
N ILE A 93 -6.64 0.47 14.04
CA ILE A 93 -7.13 -0.04 12.74
C ILE A 93 -7.50 -1.52 12.90
N LEU A 94 -6.60 -2.36 13.39
CA LEU A 94 -6.86 -3.79 13.56
C LEU A 94 -8.08 -4.06 14.47
N ALA A 95 -8.25 -3.27 15.53
CA ALA A 95 -9.41 -3.36 16.41
C ALA A 95 -10.73 -2.99 15.72
N GLU A 96 -10.76 -1.94 14.89
CA GLU A 96 -11.96 -1.52 14.14
C GLU A 96 -12.38 -2.54 13.07
N TYR A 97 -11.41 -3.26 12.50
CA TYR A 97 -11.67 -4.33 11.52
C TYR A 97 -11.93 -5.69 12.17
N GLY A 98 -11.82 -5.82 13.49
CA GLY A 98 -12.10 -7.05 14.22
C GLY A 98 -11.18 -8.21 13.82
N VAL A 99 -9.91 -7.91 13.52
CA VAL A 99 -8.91 -8.88 13.07
C VAL A 99 -8.59 -9.85 14.21
N ASP A 100 -8.59 -11.15 13.92
CA ASP A 100 -8.22 -12.19 14.88
C ASP A 100 -6.77 -12.02 15.37
N GLU A 101 -6.50 -12.37 16.63
CA GLU A 101 -5.19 -12.16 17.28
C GLU A 101 -4.01 -12.80 16.51
N VAL A 102 -4.28 -13.91 15.81
CA VAL A 102 -3.27 -14.63 15.02
C VAL A 102 -2.92 -13.85 13.74
N GLU A 103 -3.91 -13.23 13.10
CA GLU A 103 -3.73 -12.47 11.85
C GLU A 103 -3.22 -11.04 12.13
N ALA A 104 -3.57 -10.48 13.29
CA ALA A 104 -3.20 -9.13 13.69
C ALA A 104 -1.69 -8.87 13.62
N VAL A 105 -0.85 -9.85 13.99
CA VAL A 105 0.61 -9.72 13.96
C VAL A 105 1.13 -9.61 12.52
N GLU A 106 0.57 -10.41 11.60
CA GLU A 106 0.95 -10.36 10.18
C GLU A 106 0.49 -9.05 9.53
N TRP A 107 -0.72 -8.62 9.86
CA TRP A 107 -1.29 -7.37 9.34
C TRP A 107 -0.56 -6.15 9.89
N GLU A 108 -0.17 -6.16 11.16
CA GLU A 108 0.62 -5.08 11.77
C GLU A 108 1.93 -4.89 11.02
N GLY A 109 2.65 -5.98 10.72
CA GLY A 109 3.90 -5.92 9.98
C GLY A 109 3.74 -5.29 8.59
N GLU A 110 2.71 -5.69 7.84
CA GLU A 110 2.45 -5.16 6.50
C GLU A 110 1.94 -3.71 6.53
N LEU A 111 1.06 -3.37 7.48
CA LEU A 111 0.58 -2.00 7.67
C LEU A 111 1.69 -1.05 8.10
N LEU A 112 2.64 -1.52 8.92
CA LEU A 112 3.85 -0.77 9.27
C LEU A 112 4.73 -0.61 8.04
N ASN A 113 5.02 -1.69 7.31
CA ASN A 113 5.87 -1.63 6.12
C ASN A 113 5.33 -0.60 5.10
N ARG A 114 4.04 -0.69 4.79
CA ARG A 114 3.35 0.24 3.90
C ARG A 114 3.35 1.68 4.38
N LEU A 115 3.16 1.90 5.69
CA LEU A 115 3.25 3.25 6.27
C LEU A 115 4.63 3.86 6.07
N PHE A 116 5.71 3.08 6.19
CA PHE A 116 7.07 3.59 5.99
C PHE A 116 7.45 3.74 4.51
N GLU A 117 6.84 2.97 3.61
CA GLU A 117 7.06 3.10 2.17
C GLU A 117 6.29 4.29 1.57
N ASN A 118 5.04 4.48 1.96
CA ASN A 118 4.21 5.62 1.57
C ASN A 118 3.23 5.95 2.70
N ALA A 119 3.53 7.00 3.45
CA ALA A 119 2.86 7.33 4.70
C ALA A 119 1.52 8.03 4.50
N THR A 120 0.67 7.52 3.59
CA THR A 120 -0.67 8.06 3.33
C THR A 120 -1.77 7.13 3.83
N PRO A 121 -2.95 7.66 4.22
CA PRO A 121 -4.08 6.83 4.62
C PRO A 121 -4.52 5.85 3.53
N MET A 122 -4.50 6.28 2.26
CA MET A 122 -4.89 5.47 1.11
C MET A 122 -4.03 4.21 0.97
N THR A 123 -2.71 4.32 1.18
CA THR A 123 -1.82 3.16 1.06
C THR A 123 -2.11 2.08 2.11
N GLN A 124 -2.47 2.47 3.34
CA GLN A 124 -2.95 1.50 4.34
C GLN A 124 -4.33 0.96 3.99
N ALA A 125 -5.21 1.80 3.44
CA ALA A 125 -6.56 1.42 3.03
C ALA A 125 -6.60 0.39 1.90
N GLU A 126 -5.69 0.49 0.93
CA GLU A 126 -5.53 -0.49 -0.15
C GLU A 126 -5.28 -1.89 0.41
N PHE A 127 -4.41 -2.01 1.42
CA PHE A 127 -4.16 -3.29 2.10
C PHE A 127 -5.42 -3.83 2.79
N LEU A 128 -6.16 -2.97 3.49
CA LEU A 128 -7.39 -3.36 4.20
C LEU A 128 -8.49 -3.80 3.22
N ALA A 129 -8.61 -3.10 2.08
CA ALA A 129 -9.52 -3.47 1.00
C ALA A 129 -9.13 -4.79 0.33
N GLU A 130 -7.83 -5.03 0.11
CA GLU A 130 -7.29 -6.30 -0.41
C GLU A 130 -7.55 -7.48 0.53
N LYS A 131 -7.42 -7.26 1.85
CA LYS A 131 -7.47 -8.34 2.86
C LYS A 131 -8.85 -8.72 3.35
N GLY A 132 -9.89 -8.00 2.96
CA GLY A 132 -11.21 -8.62 2.85
C GLY A 132 -12.37 -7.99 3.59
N CYS A 133 -12.42 -6.67 3.81
CA CYS A 133 -13.64 -6.03 4.32
C CYS A 133 -13.76 -4.58 3.85
N GLY A 134 -14.41 -4.35 2.71
CA GLY A 134 -14.80 -3.02 2.22
C GLY A 134 -15.80 -2.25 3.10
N THR A 135 -16.10 -2.76 4.30
CA THR A 135 -16.88 -2.01 5.28
C THR A 135 -16.27 -2.20 6.67
N PRO A 136 -15.86 -1.12 7.37
CA PRO A 136 -15.60 -1.21 8.80
C PRO A 136 -16.86 -1.77 9.48
N SER A 137 -16.67 -2.61 10.50
CA SER A 137 -17.78 -3.11 11.30
C SER A 137 -18.61 -1.91 11.78
N ALA A 138 -19.87 -1.81 11.37
CA ALA A 138 -20.78 -0.71 11.73
C ALA A 138 -21.10 -0.63 13.25
N ALA A 139 -20.31 -1.29 14.09
CA ALA A 139 -20.56 -1.56 15.49
C ALA A 139 -20.18 -0.42 16.46
N ASN A 140 -19.68 0.73 16.00
CA ASN A 140 -19.36 1.85 16.91
C ASN A 140 -20.23 3.11 16.73
N SER A 141 -21.46 2.96 16.23
CA SER A 141 -22.52 3.97 16.39
C SER A 141 -23.25 3.77 17.73
N THR A 142 -22.56 3.89 18.85
CA THR A 142 -23.22 3.94 20.17
C THR A 142 -23.14 5.35 20.72
N HIS A 143 -24.17 6.11 20.36
CA HIS A 143 -24.88 7.10 21.17
C HIS A 143 -24.39 7.26 22.63
N VAL A 144 -23.87 8.45 22.97
CA VAL A 144 -24.23 9.18 24.21
C VAL A 144 -23.90 10.67 24.05
#